data_AF-A0A2S4LAQ1-F1
#
_entry.id   AF-A0A2S4LAQ1-F1
#
_cell.length_a   1.000
_cell.length_b   1.000
_cell.length_c   1.000
_cell.angle_alpha   90.00
_cell.angle_beta   90.00
_cell.angle_gamma   90.00
#
_symmetry.space_group_name_H-M   'P 1'
#
loop_
_entity.id
_entity.type
_entity.pdbx_description
1 polymer ?
#
loop_
_entity_poly.entity_id
_entity_poly.type
_entity_poly.pdbx_seq_one_letter_code
_entity_poly.pdbx_strand_id
1 'polypeptide(L)'
;MAARSFFSAPAVILIFAVLVAYLYGPGVRRTGVVLGLFRTPASTVQTLANDFGIVERTTHCEDLHYHEPSNLLFTACEDTESTRYSWFPALAIFDSPSGAANAQGSIKIIDPVTLQAQTLALQNFKGPFITHGIDVIDDPDRQRGEAVYIFAVNHIPNRDHYEKGDTEGPKSHSVVEVFHHIIGSNAARHIRSVWDPLMRTPNDVLGISPTSFFVTNDHYYEEGIMRTLEDLYFGTKWSTTIFVEFSGAATDCDGHGVEASLALDGLHNNNGLAHGRTPQEVLVASCSSGVLHLGINSKNKGSADTRRSIRIIESLELDSTIDNPSYFADPYANSTFDASGFVLGGLSKAANLLRNIRDPDAKDGVMVWKVTPLHQGQQRKHVGGDGDNWARWSTRLLFEDDGSRIRTASSAVLVAIDPSKDDDRRRARLFVTGFLSKNIVAVNVDL
;
A
#
# COMPACT_ATOMS: atom_id res chain seq x y z
N MET A 1 -62.23 -26.57 4.88
CA MET A 1 -60.86 -26.62 5.43
C MET A 1 -59.89 -26.50 4.26
N ALA A 2 -59.21 -25.36 4.13
CA ALA A 2 -58.23 -25.14 3.08
C ALA A 2 -56.97 -25.97 3.36
N ALA A 3 -56.61 -26.87 2.44
CA ALA A 3 -55.37 -27.62 2.49
C ALA A 3 -54.20 -26.62 2.40
N ARG A 4 -53.54 -26.34 3.53
CA ARG A 4 -52.27 -25.61 3.52
C ARG A 4 -51.25 -26.45 2.75
N SER A 5 -50.82 -25.93 1.60
CA SER A 5 -49.81 -26.52 0.74
C SER A 5 -48.50 -26.74 1.51
N PHE A 6 -48.27 -27.98 1.94
CA PHE A 6 -47.03 -28.43 2.61
C PHE A 6 -45.78 -28.27 1.73
N PHE A 7 -45.96 -28.12 0.41
CA PHE A 7 -44.87 -27.98 -0.57
C PHE A 7 -44.42 -26.53 -0.82
N SER A 8 -45.15 -25.54 -0.31
CA SER A 8 -44.83 -24.12 -0.55
C SER A 8 -43.61 -23.63 0.24
N ALA A 9 -43.44 -24.04 1.51
CA ALA A 9 -42.35 -23.56 2.35
C ALA A 9 -40.96 -24.07 1.90
N PRO A 10 -40.74 -25.36 1.57
CA PRO A 10 -39.45 -25.82 1.06
C PRO A 10 -39.06 -25.17 -0.28
N ALA A 11 -40.04 -24.93 -1.16
CA ALA A 11 -39.82 -24.26 -2.44
C ALA A 11 -39.43 -22.79 -2.23
N VAL A 12 -40.07 -22.07 -1.31
CA VAL A 12 -39.72 -20.69 -0.96
C VAL A 12 -38.32 -20.60 -0.34
N ILE A 13 -37.96 -21.52 0.55
CA ILE A 13 -36.60 -21.59 1.13
C ILE A 13 -35.56 -21.86 0.04
N LEU A 14 -35.83 -22.78 -0.88
CA LEU A 14 -34.92 -23.08 -1.99
C LEU A 14 -34.76 -21.87 -2.92
N ILE A 15 -35.86 -21.21 -3.31
CA ILE A 15 -35.81 -20.01 -4.15
C ILE A 15 -35.02 -18.90 -3.45
N PHE A 16 -35.25 -18.69 -2.15
CA PHE A 16 -34.50 -17.71 -1.37
C PHE A 16 -33.01 -18.06 -1.29
N ALA A 17 -32.66 -19.32 -1.04
CA ALA A 17 -31.27 -19.77 -1.00
C ALA A 17 -30.58 -19.61 -2.38
N VAL A 18 -31.26 -19.94 -3.47
CA VAL A 18 -30.77 -19.73 -4.84
C VAL A 18 -30.58 -18.24 -5.13
N LEU A 19 -31.53 -17.39 -4.72
CA LEU A 19 -31.42 -15.94 -4.91
C LEU A 19 -30.24 -15.36 -4.11
N VAL A 20 -30.07 -15.76 -2.85
CA VAL A 20 -28.93 -15.35 -2.02
C VAL A 20 -27.62 -15.83 -2.63
N ALA A 21 -27.53 -17.10 -3.05
CA ALA A 21 -26.34 -17.64 -3.71
C ALA A 21 -26.03 -16.93 -5.03
N TYR A 22 -27.05 -16.56 -5.81
CA TYR A 22 -26.88 -15.82 -7.06
C TYR A 22 -26.38 -14.40 -6.81
N LEU A 23 -26.97 -13.69 -5.85
CA LEU A 23 -26.61 -12.30 -5.56
C LEU A 23 -25.27 -12.14 -4.84
N TYR A 24 -24.96 -13.01 -3.88
CA TYR A 24 -23.79 -12.88 -3.01
C TYR A 24 -22.69 -13.91 -3.30
N GLY A 25 -23.01 -15.03 -3.94
CA GLY A 25 -22.06 -16.11 -4.21
C GLY A 25 -20.82 -15.66 -5.00
N PRO A 26 -20.93 -14.84 -6.06
CA PRO A 26 -19.76 -14.32 -6.77
C PRO A 26 -18.82 -13.53 -5.86
N GLY A 27 -19.36 -12.65 -5.02
CA GLY A 27 -18.57 -11.85 -4.09
C GLY A 27 -17.93 -12.67 -2.97
N VAL A 28 -18.65 -13.64 -2.41
CA VAL A 28 -18.10 -14.59 -1.42
C VAL A 28 -16.99 -15.44 -2.03
N ARG A 29 -17.19 -15.94 -3.27
CA ARG A 29 -16.15 -16.68 -4.00
C ARG A 29 -14.91 -15.82 -4.22
N ARG A 30 -15.10 -14.57 -4.68
CA ARG A 30 -14.01 -13.62 -4.91
C ARG A 30 -13.22 -13.35 -3.63
N THR A 31 -13.92 -13.07 -2.52
CA THR A 31 -13.33 -12.91 -1.20
C THR A 31 -12.50 -14.14 -0.80
N GLY A 32 -13.02 -15.35 -1.01
CA GLY A 32 -12.29 -16.59 -0.71
C GLY A 32 -11.01 -16.79 -1.55
N VAL A 33 -11.01 -16.33 -2.80
CA VAL A 33 -9.82 -16.34 -3.68
C VAL A 33 -8.78 -15.33 -3.20
N VAL A 34 -9.19 -14.07 -2.98
CA VAL A 34 -8.32 -12.96 -2.55
C VAL A 34 -7.68 -13.27 -1.20
N LEU A 35 -8.48 -13.73 -0.23
CA LEU A 35 -7.98 -14.11 1.10
C LEU A 35 -7.20 -15.44 1.11
N GLY A 36 -7.19 -16.17 0.00
CA GLY A 36 -6.42 -17.39 -0.17
C GLY A 36 -6.86 -18.55 0.71
N LEU A 37 -8.16 -18.68 1.02
CA LEU A 37 -8.69 -19.71 1.94
C LEU A 37 -8.19 -21.13 1.60
N PHE A 38 -8.11 -21.43 0.31
CA PHE A 38 -7.68 -22.72 -0.23
C PHE A 38 -6.29 -22.69 -0.87
N ARG A 39 -5.57 -21.56 -0.79
CA ARG A 39 -4.20 -21.46 -1.32
C ARG A 39 -3.24 -22.18 -0.37
N THR A 40 -2.27 -22.87 -0.97
CA THR A 40 -1.09 -23.39 -0.27
C THR A 40 0.07 -22.48 -0.63
N PRO A 41 0.68 -21.76 0.33
CA PRO A 41 1.83 -20.92 0.05
C PRO A 41 2.97 -21.73 -0.57
N ALA A 42 3.62 -21.16 -1.58
CA ALA A 42 4.75 -21.74 -2.27
C ALA A 42 5.90 -20.73 -2.33
N SER A 43 7.09 -21.23 -2.66
CA SER A 43 8.30 -20.40 -2.76
C SER A 43 8.89 -20.51 -4.16
N THR A 44 9.13 -19.36 -4.79
CA THR A 44 9.83 -19.29 -6.07
C THR A 44 11.24 -19.86 -5.93
N VAL A 45 11.55 -20.86 -6.75
CA VAL A 45 12.85 -21.55 -6.78
C VAL A 45 13.90 -20.60 -7.34
N GLN A 46 14.95 -20.36 -6.56
CA GLN A 46 16.12 -19.61 -7.01
C GLN A 46 17.15 -20.58 -7.58
N THR A 47 17.50 -20.40 -8.85
CA THR A 47 18.46 -21.28 -9.55
C THR A 47 19.90 -20.81 -9.38
N LEU A 48 20.13 -19.53 -9.10
CA LEU A 48 21.45 -18.94 -8.90
C LEU A 48 21.55 -18.29 -7.50
N ALA A 49 22.64 -18.56 -6.79
CA ALA A 49 22.86 -18.02 -5.45
C ALA A 49 22.95 -16.48 -5.42
N ASN A 50 23.41 -15.86 -6.52
CA ASN A 50 23.54 -14.40 -6.64
C ASN A 50 22.22 -13.68 -6.99
N ASP A 51 21.13 -14.43 -7.21
CA ASP A 51 19.83 -13.87 -7.57
C ASP A 51 18.95 -13.56 -6.35
N PHE A 52 19.44 -13.81 -5.12
CA PHE A 52 18.74 -13.48 -3.88
C PHE A 52 19.66 -12.70 -2.93
N GLY A 53 19.14 -11.63 -2.34
CA GLY A 53 19.82 -10.83 -1.34
C GLY A 53 18.87 -10.38 -0.24
N ILE A 54 19.44 -10.05 0.92
CA ILE A 54 18.73 -9.47 2.05
C ILE A 54 19.27 -8.05 2.23
N VAL A 55 18.38 -7.08 2.34
CA VAL A 55 18.76 -5.71 2.73
C VAL A 55 18.72 -5.65 4.25
N GLU A 56 19.86 -5.84 4.89
CA GLU A 56 19.94 -5.89 6.35
C GLU A 56 19.47 -4.58 7.00
N ARG A 57 19.00 -4.67 8.26
CA ARG A 57 18.57 -3.53 9.08
C ARG A 57 17.35 -2.80 8.52
N THR A 58 16.43 -3.54 7.92
CA THR A 58 15.17 -3.02 7.37
C THR A 58 13.97 -3.71 8.02
N THR A 59 13.95 -3.69 9.35
CA THR A 59 12.92 -4.35 10.14
C THR A 59 11.60 -3.59 10.10
N HIS A 60 10.55 -4.28 9.64
CA HIS A 60 9.18 -3.81 9.56
C HIS A 60 9.02 -2.51 8.79
N CYS A 61 9.72 -2.40 7.67
CA CYS A 61 9.48 -1.32 6.72
C CYS A 61 8.26 -1.67 5.88
N GLU A 62 7.17 -0.95 6.08
CA GLU A 62 5.90 -1.32 5.49
C GLU A 62 5.81 -0.89 4.02
N ASP A 63 6.44 0.23 3.66
CA ASP A 63 6.40 0.75 2.30
C ASP A 63 7.79 1.07 1.72
N LEU A 64 7.90 1.09 0.40
CA LEU A 64 9.15 1.20 -0.35
C LEU A 64 8.93 1.91 -1.69
N HIS A 65 9.75 2.93 -1.97
CA HIS A 65 9.70 3.69 -3.23
C HIS A 65 11.05 3.75 -3.92
N TYR A 66 11.07 3.57 -5.24
CA TYR A 66 12.28 3.80 -6.05
C TYR A 66 12.26 5.20 -6.64
N HIS A 67 13.23 6.02 -6.21
CA HIS A 67 13.42 7.36 -6.73
C HIS A 67 14.42 7.33 -7.89
N GLU A 68 13.90 7.12 -9.10
CA GLU A 68 14.66 7.01 -10.36
C GLU A 68 15.75 8.07 -10.53
N PRO A 69 15.51 9.38 -10.30
CA PRO A 69 16.53 10.41 -10.50
C PRO A 69 17.81 10.21 -9.69
N SER A 70 17.67 9.67 -8.48
CA SER A 70 18.80 9.40 -7.59
C SER A 70 19.31 7.96 -7.66
N ASN A 71 18.57 7.07 -8.33
CA ASN A 71 18.81 5.63 -8.35
C ASN A 71 18.91 5.01 -6.94
N LEU A 72 18.03 5.45 -6.04
CA LEU A 72 17.98 5.02 -4.64
C LEU A 72 16.55 4.60 -4.28
N LEU A 73 16.44 3.65 -3.36
CA LEU A 73 15.19 3.28 -2.73
C LEU A 73 15.02 4.04 -1.42
N PHE A 74 13.79 4.45 -1.11
CA PHE A 74 13.40 5.11 0.13
C PHE A 74 12.37 4.27 0.87
N THR A 75 12.50 4.20 2.19
CA THR A 75 11.59 3.42 3.04
C THR A 75 11.55 3.99 4.46
N ALA A 76 10.50 3.69 5.22
CA ALA A 76 10.42 3.97 6.64
C ALA A 76 10.17 2.69 7.45
N CYS A 77 10.97 2.49 8.49
CA CYS A 77 11.05 1.23 9.23
C CYS A 77 10.79 1.45 10.72
N GLU A 78 10.12 0.48 11.35
CA GLU A 78 9.89 0.53 12.81
C GLU A 78 11.20 0.34 13.60
N ASP A 79 12.15 -0.40 13.03
CA ASP A 79 13.45 -0.81 13.61
C ASP A 79 13.35 -1.71 14.86
N THR A 80 12.37 -1.49 15.74
CA THR A 80 12.18 -2.23 16.98
C THR A 80 11.01 -3.21 16.84
N GLU A 81 11.34 -4.50 16.73
CA GLU A 81 10.36 -5.58 16.52
C GLU A 81 9.23 -5.55 17.56
N SER A 82 9.55 -5.43 18.85
CA SER A 82 8.55 -5.42 19.92
C SER A 82 7.55 -4.27 19.83
N THR A 83 7.93 -3.13 19.24
CA THR A 83 7.01 -2.00 19.10
C THR A 83 5.90 -2.34 18.11
N ARG A 84 6.24 -2.90 16.93
CA ARG A 84 5.24 -3.30 15.91
C ARG A 84 4.17 -4.26 16.46
N TYR A 85 4.57 -5.19 17.33
CA TYR A 85 3.65 -6.17 17.93
C TYR A 85 2.84 -5.66 19.12
N SER A 86 3.23 -4.52 19.71
CA SER A 86 2.55 -3.92 20.87
C SER A 86 1.82 -2.62 20.54
N TRP A 87 2.14 -2.00 19.41
CA TRP A 87 1.48 -0.81 18.91
C TRP A 87 1.58 -0.72 17.38
N PHE A 88 0.46 -0.95 16.71
CA PHE A 88 0.32 -0.69 15.28
C PHE A 88 -1.18 -0.54 14.93
N PRO A 89 -1.72 0.69 14.92
CA PRO A 89 -3.14 0.95 14.69
C PRO A 89 -3.68 0.36 13.38
N ALA A 90 -2.86 0.26 12.34
CA ALA A 90 -3.23 -0.37 11.07
C ALA A 90 -3.59 -1.87 11.20
N LEU A 91 -3.21 -2.55 12.28
CA LEU A 91 -3.65 -3.91 12.62
C LEU A 91 -4.52 -3.98 13.88
N ALA A 92 -5.10 -2.85 14.31
CA ALA A 92 -5.86 -2.70 15.55
C ALA A 92 -5.07 -3.12 16.81
N ILE A 93 -3.77 -2.84 16.84
CA ILE A 93 -2.88 -3.15 17.95
C ILE A 93 -2.61 -1.87 18.76
N PHE A 94 -3.05 -1.85 20.03
CA PHE A 94 -3.01 -0.66 20.91
C PHE A 94 -2.51 -0.98 22.33
N ASP A 95 -1.71 -2.03 22.49
CA ASP A 95 -1.43 -2.63 23.80
C ASP A 95 -0.48 -1.78 24.66
N SER A 96 0.46 -1.06 24.04
CA SER A 96 1.50 -0.29 24.75
C SER A 96 1.62 1.15 24.25
N PRO A 97 0.69 2.05 24.63
CA PRO A 97 0.78 3.47 24.29
C PRO A 97 2.05 4.12 24.86
N SER A 98 2.52 3.70 26.04
CA SER A 98 3.77 4.20 26.62
C SER A 98 5.01 3.72 25.88
N GLY A 99 5.00 2.48 25.36
CA GLY A 99 6.07 1.98 24.48
C GLY A 99 6.11 2.77 23.18
N ALA A 100 4.95 2.95 22.55
CA ALA A 100 4.79 3.72 21.32
C ALA A 100 5.21 5.20 21.48
N ALA A 101 4.91 5.84 22.60
CA ALA A 101 5.33 7.21 22.88
C ALA A 101 6.86 7.38 22.94
N ASN A 102 7.62 6.28 23.07
CA ASN A 102 9.08 6.28 23.03
C ASN A 102 9.65 5.61 21.76
N ALA A 103 8.80 5.20 20.81
CA ALA A 103 9.23 4.55 19.59
C ALA A 103 10.07 5.50 18.72
N GLN A 104 11.12 4.97 18.11
CA GLN A 104 12.07 5.72 17.28
C GLN A 104 12.30 4.94 15.99
N GLY A 105 11.26 4.81 15.15
CA GLY A 105 11.42 4.34 13.79
C GLY A 105 12.38 5.23 12.99
N SER A 106 12.66 4.85 11.75
CA SER A 106 13.62 5.58 10.92
C SER A 106 13.23 5.69 9.47
N ILE A 107 13.78 6.70 8.79
CA ILE A 107 13.81 6.79 7.33
C ILE A 107 15.14 6.21 6.86
N LYS A 108 15.10 5.33 5.86
CA LYS A 108 16.28 4.71 5.28
C LYS A 108 16.34 4.91 3.78
N ILE A 109 17.56 5.02 3.29
CA ILE A 109 17.92 5.03 1.89
C ILE A 109 18.67 3.75 1.58
N ILE A 110 18.30 3.05 0.51
CA ILE A 110 18.93 1.79 0.12
C ILE A 110 19.54 1.95 -1.28
N ASP A 111 20.80 1.57 -1.41
CA ASP A 111 21.44 1.41 -2.70
C ASP A 111 20.99 0.08 -3.32
N PRO A 112 20.28 0.09 -4.46
CA PRO A 112 19.73 -1.12 -5.05
C PRO A 112 20.79 -2.08 -5.60
N VAL A 113 22.02 -1.62 -5.82
CA VAL A 113 23.13 -2.44 -6.30
C VAL A 113 23.83 -3.14 -5.14
N THR A 114 24.23 -2.38 -4.12
CA THR A 114 25.02 -2.90 -2.98
C THR A 114 24.17 -3.49 -1.85
N LEU A 115 22.86 -3.26 -1.87
CA LEU A 115 21.89 -3.66 -0.84
C LEU A 115 22.21 -3.06 0.54
N GLN A 116 22.99 -1.98 0.59
CA GLN A 116 23.30 -1.29 1.83
C GLN A 116 22.20 -0.29 2.17
N ALA A 117 21.68 -0.38 3.39
CA ALA A 117 20.72 0.56 3.96
C ALA A 117 21.45 1.60 4.82
N GLN A 118 21.24 2.87 4.51
CA GLN A 118 21.66 4.01 5.32
C GLN A 118 20.46 4.58 6.08
N THR A 119 20.55 4.58 7.42
CA THR A 119 19.59 5.29 8.27
C THR A 119 19.90 6.79 8.29
N LEU A 120 18.89 7.61 8.02
CA LEU A 120 18.99 9.06 8.07
C LEU A 120 18.81 9.57 9.50
N ALA A 121 19.66 10.50 9.93
CA ALA A 121 19.42 11.25 11.16
C ALA A 121 18.21 12.19 10.96
N LEU A 122 17.19 12.08 11.79
CA LEU A 122 16.01 12.95 11.73
C LEU A 122 16.29 14.27 12.47
N GLN A 123 16.66 15.30 11.72
CA GLN A 123 16.94 16.63 12.28
C GLN A 123 15.63 17.35 12.59
N ASN A 124 15.59 18.08 13.70
CA ASN A 124 14.42 18.81 14.20
C ASN A 124 13.20 17.92 14.51
N PHE A 125 13.38 16.61 14.62
CA PHE A 125 12.35 15.67 15.03
C PHE A 125 12.74 15.04 16.37
N LYS A 126 11.84 15.09 17.35
CA LYS A 126 12.05 14.51 18.69
C LYS A 126 10.84 13.71 19.19
N GLY A 127 9.83 13.57 18.35
CA GLY A 127 8.61 12.85 18.68
C GLY A 127 8.79 11.34 18.56
N PRO A 128 7.76 10.57 18.96
CA PRO A 128 7.66 9.18 18.58
C PRO A 128 7.48 9.04 17.07
N PHE A 129 8.06 7.99 16.48
CA PHE A 129 7.91 7.69 15.06
C PHE A 129 7.56 6.21 14.88
N ILE A 130 6.28 5.93 14.63
CA ILE A 130 5.71 4.61 14.36
C ILE A 130 5.34 4.58 12.89
N THR A 131 6.17 3.94 12.07
CA THR A 131 6.14 4.13 10.61
C THR A 131 5.09 3.27 9.93
N HIS A 132 4.54 3.76 8.82
CA HIS A 132 3.63 3.06 7.92
C HIS A 132 3.95 3.45 6.46
N GLY A 133 2.95 3.84 5.65
CA GLY A 133 3.15 4.28 4.26
C GLY A 133 3.97 5.58 4.12
N ILE A 134 4.70 5.70 3.00
CA ILE A 134 5.51 6.88 2.69
C ILE A 134 5.36 7.29 1.22
N ASP A 135 5.78 8.50 0.87
CA ASP A 135 6.03 8.85 -0.54
C ASP A 135 7.20 9.83 -0.64
N VAL A 136 7.84 9.87 -1.80
CA VAL A 136 9.03 10.69 -2.07
C VAL A 136 8.88 11.41 -3.40
N ILE A 137 8.98 12.74 -3.36
CA ILE A 137 8.94 13.58 -4.57
C ILE A 137 10.19 14.46 -4.64
N ASP A 138 10.64 14.75 -5.86
CA ASP A 138 11.72 15.72 -6.10
C ASP A 138 11.38 17.08 -5.47
N ASP A 139 12.42 17.77 -4.97
CA ASP A 139 12.34 19.18 -4.61
C ASP A 139 12.22 20.03 -5.89
N PRO A 140 11.06 20.70 -6.14
CA PRO A 140 10.85 21.45 -7.37
C PRO A 140 11.75 22.70 -7.48
N ASP A 141 12.35 23.15 -6.37
CA ASP A 141 13.23 24.31 -6.34
C ASP A 141 14.71 23.92 -6.55
N ARG A 142 15.00 22.62 -6.78
CA ARG A 142 16.35 22.09 -7.03
C ARG A 142 16.41 21.30 -8.34
N GLN A 143 17.61 20.95 -8.77
CA GLN A 143 17.74 20.05 -9.91
C GLN A 143 17.22 18.66 -9.53
N ARG A 144 16.49 18.03 -10.46
CA ARG A 144 15.95 16.68 -10.31
C ARG A 144 17.02 15.71 -9.81
N GLY A 145 16.75 14.97 -8.74
CA GLY A 145 17.69 14.04 -8.11
C GLY A 145 18.69 14.66 -7.12
N GLU A 146 18.64 15.97 -6.83
CA GLU A 146 19.51 16.59 -5.82
C GLU A 146 18.90 16.60 -4.41
N ALA A 147 17.58 16.68 -4.32
CA ALA A 147 16.86 16.69 -3.05
C ALA A 147 15.43 16.22 -3.22
N VAL A 148 14.84 15.78 -2.13
CA VAL A 148 13.48 15.25 -2.09
C VAL A 148 12.71 15.75 -0.87
N TYR A 149 11.39 15.81 -1.01
CA TYR A 149 10.47 15.81 0.11
C TYR A 149 10.02 14.37 0.37
N ILE A 150 9.98 13.99 1.64
CA ILE A 150 9.54 12.68 2.11
C ILE A 150 8.32 12.89 3.00
N PHE A 151 7.22 12.23 2.66
CA PHE A 151 5.99 12.21 3.45
C PHE A 151 5.91 10.85 4.12
N ALA A 152 5.63 10.81 5.42
CA ALA A 152 5.55 9.54 6.15
C ALA A 152 4.36 9.53 7.10
N VAL A 153 3.51 8.52 6.99
CA VAL A 153 2.44 8.26 7.95
C VAL A 153 3.06 7.83 9.29
N ASN A 154 2.63 8.48 10.37
CA ASN A 154 3.11 8.26 11.73
C ASN A 154 1.95 8.03 12.70
N HIS A 155 1.93 6.87 13.34
CA HIS A 155 0.83 6.42 14.21
C HIS A 155 1.13 6.64 15.69
N ILE A 156 1.05 7.89 16.16
CA ILE A 156 1.36 8.20 17.56
C ILE A 156 0.14 7.97 18.49
N PRO A 157 0.35 7.61 19.77
CA PRO A 157 -0.74 7.51 20.74
C PRO A 157 -1.49 8.82 20.91
N ASN A 158 -2.82 8.75 20.98
CA ASN A 158 -3.64 9.92 21.23
C ASN A 158 -3.55 10.35 22.70
N ARG A 159 -3.00 11.55 22.94
CA ARG A 159 -2.87 12.12 24.28
C ARG A 159 -4.22 12.41 24.92
N ASP A 160 -5.25 12.75 24.15
CA ASP A 160 -6.58 13.02 24.69
C ASP A 160 -7.20 11.73 25.26
N HIS A 161 -7.02 10.60 24.56
CA HIS A 161 -7.46 9.29 25.03
C HIS A 161 -6.67 8.83 26.26
N TYR A 162 -5.34 8.82 26.20
CA TYR A 162 -4.52 8.19 27.25
C TYR A 162 -4.10 9.10 28.41
N GLU A 163 -3.94 10.41 28.18
CA GLU A 163 -3.52 11.36 29.23
C GLU A 163 -4.69 12.17 29.79
N LYS A 164 -5.65 12.57 28.96
CA LYS A 164 -6.81 13.37 29.39
C LYS A 164 -8.05 12.52 29.75
N GLY A 165 -8.03 11.22 29.43
CA GLY A 165 -9.08 10.28 29.80
C GLY A 165 -10.32 10.32 28.91
N ASP A 166 -10.21 10.80 27.67
CA ASP A 166 -11.28 10.72 26.67
C ASP A 166 -11.38 9.30 26.09
N THR A 167 -12.00 8.39 26.85
CA THR A 167 -12.08 6.96 26.48
C THR A 167 -12.96 6.70 25.26
N GLU A 168 -13.78 7.67 24.84
CA GLU A 168 -14.61 7.58 23.63
C GLU A 168 -13.89 8.13 22.40
N GLY A 169 -12.78 8.86 22.59
CA GLY A 169 -11.95 9.39 21.52
C GLY A 169 -11.05 8.32 20.86
N PRO A 170 -10.53 8.58 19.65
CA PRO A 170 -9.59 7.70 18.95
C PRO A 170 -8.38 7.33 19.80
N LYS A 171 -7.94 6.09 19.71
CA LYS A 171 -6.72 5.63 20.42
C LYS A 171 -5.44 6.15 19.76
N SER A 172 -5.45 6.33 18.45
CA SER A 172 -4.32 6.88 17.69
C SER A 172 -4.57 8.33 17.31
N HIS A 173 -3.53 9.15 17.32
CA HIS A 173 -3.51 10.49 16.72
C HIS A 173 -2.57 10.44 15.52
N SER A 174 -3.00 9.76 14.47
CA SER A 174 -2.12 9.50 13.32
C SER A 174 -1.91 10.77 12.50
N VAL A 175 -0.66 11.08 12.15
CA VAL A 175 -0.27 12.28 11.41
C VAL A 175 0.53 11.92 10.16
N VAL A 176 0.74 12.88 9.26
CA VAL A 176 1.77 12.78 8.21
C VAL A 176 2.94 13.70 8.58
N GLU A 177 4.12 13.10 8.71
CA GLU A 177 5.37 13.81 8.93
C GLU A 177 6.00 14.18 7.58
N VAL A 178 6.39 15.45 7.43
CA VAL A 178 7.03 15.95 6.22
C VAL A 178 8.49 16.23 6.50
N PHE A 179 9.37 15.63 5.72
CA PHE A 179 10.82 15.83 5.78
C PHE A 179 11.36 16.35 4.46
N HIS A 180 12.53 16.98 4.52
CA HIS A 180 13.32 17.36 3.35
C HIS A 180 14.71 16.76 3.46
N HIS A 181 15.19 16.16 2.39
CA HIS A 181 16.46 15.46 2.36
C HIS A 181 17.28 15.87 1.13
N ILE A 182 18.56 16.18 1.34
CA ILE A 182 19.52 16.41 0.26
C ILE A 182 20.20 15.08 -0.06
N ILE A 183 20.10 14.63 -1.31
CA ILE A 183 20.67 13.35 -1.75
C ILE A 183 22.18 13.33 -1.47
N GLY A 184 22.66 12.22 -0.88
CA GLY A 184 24.05 12.04 -0.47
C GLY A 184 24.41 12.62 0.90
N SER A 185 23.50 13.34 1.57
CA SER A 185 23.67 13.71 2.97
C SER A 185 23.29 12.56 3.92
N ASN A 186 23.54 12.72 5.21
CA ASN A 186 23.24 11.71 6.24
C ASN A 186 22.01 12.02 7.10
N ALA A 187 21.21 13.01 6.71
CA ALA A 187 20.10 13.49 7.52
C ALA A 187 18.89 13.87 6.68
N ALA A 188 17.71 13.67 7.25
CA ALA A 188 16.45 14.23 6.76
C ALA A 188 15.99 15.29 7.78
N ARG A 189 15.72 16.51 7.30
CA ARG A 189 15.26 17.61 8.14
C ARG A 189 13.75 17.59 8.19
N HIS A 190 13.20 17.43 9.38
CA HIS A 190 11.77 17.57 9.60
C HIS A 190 11.32 18.99 9.30
N ILE A 191 10.26 19.08 8.51
CA ILE A 191 9.62 20.33 8.12
C ILE A 191 8.47 20.62 9.07
N ARG A 192 7.56 19.65 9.25
CA ARG A 192 6.41 19.73 10.16
C ARG A 192 5.64 18.41 10.20
N SER A 193 4.80 18.28 11.22
CA SER A 193 3.70 17.32 11.29
C SER A 193 2.43 17.94 10.69
N VAL A 194 1.60 17.12 10.06
CA VAL A 194 0.36 17.54 9.38
C VAL A 194 -0.78 16.63 9.84
N TRP A 195 -1.85 17.23 10.34
CA TRP A 195 -3.03 16.52 10.82
C TRP A 195 -4.32 17.26 10.45
N ASP A 196 -5.40 16.51 10.21
CA ASP A 196 -6.76 17.03 10.01
C ASP A 196 -7.79 15.98 10.51
N PRO A 197 -8.96 16.39 11.05
CA PRO A 197 -10.00 15.45 11.49
C PRO A 197 -10.53 14.46 10.42
N LEU A 198 -10.33 14.73 9.13
CA LEU A 198 -10.65 13.80 8.06
C LEU A 198 -9.62 12.66 7.93
N MET A 199 -8.44 12.77 8.54
CA MET A 199 -7.38 11.76 8.58
C MET A 199 -7.56 10.83 9.78
N ARG A 200 -8.47 9.86 9.67
CA ARG A 200 -8.88 8.98 10.77
C ARG A 200 -8.00 7.74 10.89
N THR A 201 -7.79 7.06 9.77
CA THR A 201 -7.09 5.77 9.68
C THR A 201 -6.08 5.82 8.54
N PRO A 202 -5.15 6.80 8.55
CA PRO A 202 -4.23 7.00 7.44
C PRO A 202 -3.43 5.72 7.18
N ASN A 203 -3.45 5.23 5.95
CA ASN A 203 -2.69 4.04 5.56
C ASN A 203 -1.45 4.43 4.76
N ASP A 204 -1.68 5.04 3.60
CA ASP A 204 -0.61 5.44 2.70
C ASP A 204 -0.81 6.88 2.17
N VAL A 205 0.26 7.50 1.69
CA VAL A 205 0.35 8.90 1.31
C VAL A 205 0.86 9.04 -0.13
N LEU A 206 0.41 10.08 -0.84
CA LEU A 206 0.89 10.43 -2.18
C LEU A 206 1.18 11.92 -2.26
N GLY A 207 2.47 12.29 -2.27
CA GLY A 207 2.96 13.65 -2.41
C GLY A 207 2.58 14.24 -3.76
N ILE A 208 1.96 15.43 -3.74
CA ILE A 208 1.57 16.17 -4.95
C ILE A 208 2.43 17.43 -5.13
N SER A 209 2.84 18.04 -4.03
CA SER A 209 3.79 19.13 -3.95
C SER A 209 4.46 19.11 -2.57
N PRO A 210 5.48 19.94 -2.32
CA PRO A 210 6.07 20.10 -0.98
C PRO A 210 5.06 20.43 0.13
N THR A 211 3.86 20.87 -0.23
CA THR A 211 2.82 21.36 0.68
C THR A 211 1.45 20.73 0.45
N SER A 212 1.37 19.64 -0.30
CA SER A 212 0.10 18.95 -0.54
C SER A 212 0.29 17.48 -0.85
N PHE A 213 -0.67 16.66 -0.41
CA PHE A 213 -0.66 15.21 -0.64
C PHE A 213 -2.08 14.64 -0.62
N PHE A 214 -2.24 13.44 -1.17
CA PHE A 214 -3.38 12.59 -0.83
C PHE A 214 -3.01 11.62 0.29
N VAL A 215 -3.98 11.21 1.09
CA VAL A 215 -3.80 10.15 2.09
C VAL A 215 -5.06 9.28 2.13
N THR A 216 -4.87 7.97 2.18
CA THR A 216 -5.98 7.00 2.31
C THR A 216 -6.37 6.80 3.75
N ASN A 217 -7.67 6.72 4.03
CA ASN A 217 -8.22 6.15 5.25
C ASN A 217 -8.71 4.74 4.92
N ASP A 218 -8.02 3.72 5.39
CA ASP A 218 -8.28 2.33 4.99
C ASP A 218 -9.50 1.68 5.65
N HIS A 219 -9.96 2.26 6.76
CA HIS A 219 -11.12 1.80 7.52
C HIS A 219 -11.99 2.96 8.00
N TYR A 220 -13.28 2.69 8.21
CA TYR A 220 -14.16 3.58 8.96
C TYR A 220 -14.09 3.30 10.47
N TYR A 221 -14.09 2.02 10.87
CA TYR A 221 -13.90 1.59 12.26
C TYR A 221 -12.43 1.33 12.60
N GLU A 222 -11.94 1.90 13.70
CA GLU A 222 -10.55 1.74 14.15
C GLU A 222 -10.23 0.35 14.72
N GLU A 223 -11.21 -0.36 15.28
CA GLU A 223 -11.02 -1.70 15.86
C GLU A 223 -12.34 -2.48 15.98
N GLY A 224 -12.23 -3.72 16.49
CA GLY A 224 -13.38 -4.54 16.84
C GLY A 224 -14.06 -5.24 15.67
N ILE A 225 -15.21 -5.85 15.95
CA ILE A 225 -15.93 -6.74 15.00
C ILE A 225 -16.34 -6.01 13.73
N MET A 226 -16.72 -4.72 13.85
CA MET A 226 -17.12 -3.94 12.69
C MET A 226 -15.96 -3.67 11.75
N ARG A 227 -14.73 -3.48 12.27
CA ARG A 227 -13.52 -3.42 11.44
C ARG A 227 -13.25 -4.74 10.72
N THR A 228 -13.36 -5.88 11.42
CA THR A 228 -13.23 -7.20 10.77
C THR A 228 -14.29 -7.44 9.70
N LEU A 229 -15.51 -6.91 9.89
CA LEU A 229 -16.54 -6.96 8.86
C LEU A 229 -16.18 -6.10 7.64
N GLU A 230 -15.53 -4.95 7.85
CA GLU A 230 -14.97 -4.15 6.75
C GLU A 230 -14.05 -5.02 5.91
N ASP A 231 -13.01 -5.63 6.49
CA ASP A 231 -12.02 -6.46 5.77
C ASP A 231 -12.65 -7.59 4.94
N LEU A 232 -13.67 -8.27 5.48
CA LEU A 232 -14.21 -9.50 4.90
C LEU A 232 -15.31 -9.26 3.87
N TYR A 233 -16.04 -8.16 3.96
CA TYR A 233 -17.21 -7.93 3.13
C TYR A 233 -16.99 -6.81 2.12
N PHE A 234 -16.67 -7.17 0.88
CA PHE A 234 -16.45 -6.25 -0.26
C PHE A 234 -17.51 -5.15 -0.50
N GLY A 235 -18.68 -5.24 0.12
CA GLY A 235 -19.71 -4.19 0.10
C GLY A 235 -19.45 -3.02 1.07
N THR A 236 -18.50 -3.11 1.99
CA THR A 236 -18.09 -2.06 2.95
C THR A 236 -17.24 -0.97 2.26
N LYS A 237 -17.86 -0.26 1.33
CA LYS A 237 -17.22 0.81 0.54
C LYS A 237 -17.07 2.13 1.30
N TRP A 238 -16.63 2.03 2.56
CA TRP A 238 -16.63 3.13 3.53
C TRP A 238 -15.26 3.82 3.67
N SER A 239 -14.20 3.17 3.21
CA SER A 239 -12.86 3.76 3.15
C SER A 239 -12.81 4.96 2.21
N THR A 240 -11.91 5.90 2.47
CA THR A 240 -11.83 7.17 1.72
C THR A 240 -10.40 7.50 1.36
N THR A 241 -10.21 8.39 0.40
CA THR A 241 -8.95 9.12 0.20
C THR A 241 -9.26 10.61 0.33
N ILE A 242 -8.44 11.33 1.07
CA ILE A 242 -8.57 12.78 1.22
C ILE A 242 -7.39 13.48 0.57
N PHE A 243 -7.62 14.69 0.10
CA PHE A 243 -6.58 15.61 -0.35
C PHE A 243 -6.30 16.62 0.77
N VAL A 244 -5.04 16.81 1.10
CA VAL A 244 -4.56 17.70 2.16
C VAL A 244 -3.65 18.75 1.54
N GLU A 245 -3.90 20.01 1.86
CA GLU A 245 -2.99 21.14 1.59
C GLU A 245 -2.61 21.78 2.93
N PHE A 246 -1.38 22.24 3.04
CA PHE A 246 -0.93 22.93 4.25
C PHE A 246 -0.07 24.14 3.95
N SER A 247 -0.05 25.10 4.87
CA SER A 247 0.73 26.32 4.74
C SER A 247 1.26 26.80 6.10
N GLY A 248 2.17 27.77 6.06
CA GLY A 248 2.80 28.31 7.26
C GLY A 248 3.93 27.43 7.82
N ALA A 249 4.66 28.01 8.77
CA ALA A 249 5.75 27.33 9.48
C ALA A 249 5.20 26.27 10.43
N ALA A 250 6.04 25.30 10.80
CA ALA A 250 5.74 24.37 11.88
C ALA A 250 5.38 25.11 13.17
N THR A 251 4.36 24.61 13.85
CA THR A 251 4.00 25.04 15.20
C THR A 251 3.80 23.81 16.07
N ASP A 252 3.60 23.99 17.37
CA ASP A 252 3.26 22.89 18.28
C ASP A 252 1.87 22.28 17.99
N CYS A 253 1.08 22.89 17.09
CA CYS A 253 -0.18 22.39 16.59
C CYS A 253 0.00 21.85 15.15
N ASP A 254 -0.15 20.55 14.98
CA ASP A 254 -0.04 19.83 13.70
C ASP A 254 -1.13 20.21 12.69
N GLY A 255 -2.33 20.58 13.15
CA GLY A 255 -3.44 21.06 12.32
C GLY A 255 -3.39 22.54 11.93
N HIS A 256 -2.41 23.31 12.41
CA HIS A 256 -2.35 24.74 12.10
C HIS A 256 -2.06 24.99 10.61
N GLY A 257 -2.98 25.66 9.91
CA GLY A 257 -2.83 25.98 8.49
C GLY A 257 -2.97 24.76 7.57
N VAL A 258 -3.61 23.70 8.05
CA VAL A 258 -3.95 22.49 7.28
C VAL A 258 -5.40 22.57 6.85
N GLU A 259 -5.66 22.23 5.58
CA GLU A 259 -7.01 22.08 5.02
C GLU A 259 -7.09 20.73 4.33
N ALA A 260 -8.10 19.93 4.67
CA ALA A 260 -8.36 18.66 3.99
C ALA A 260 -9.75 18.60 3.35
N SER A 261 -9.87 17.77 2.32
CA SER A 261 -11.15 17.49 1.68
C SER A 261 -11.22 16.08 1.10
N LEU A 262 -12.44 15.53 1.00
CA LEU A 262 -12.65 14.23 0.37
C LEU A 262 -12.25 14.27 -1.12
N ALA A 263 -11.36 13.37 -1.51
CA ALA A 263 -10.85 13.26 -2.87
C ALA A 263 -11.39 12.03 -3.62
N LEU A 264 -11.70 10.94 -2.89
CA LEU A 264 -12.22 9.69 -3.40
C LEU A 264 -12.97 8.94 -2.29
N ASP A 265 -14.12 8.36 -2.63
CA ASP A 265 -14.90 7.46 -1.78
C ASP A 265 -15.48 6.30 -2.60
N GLY A 266 -16.27 5.43 -1.96
CA GLY A 266 -17.01 4.38 -2.67
C GLY A 266 -16.16 3.17 -3.08
N LEU A 267 -14.96 3.04 -2.50
CA LEU A 267 -14.07 1.89 -2.66
C LEU A 267 -13.96 1.12 -1.33
N HIS A 268 -13.61 -0.16 -1.43
CA HIS A 268 -13.49 -1.06 -0.29
C HIS A 268 -12.02 -1.22 0.09
N ASN A 269 -11.68 -0.79 1.31
CA ASN A 269 -10.36 -0.90 1.90
C ASN A 269 -9.28 -0.21 1.05
N ASN A 270 -9.50 1.10 0.77
CA ASN A 270 -8.53 2.00 0.16
C ASN A 270 -7.26 2.05 1.01
N ASN A 271 -6.21 1.44 0.50
CA ASN A 271 -4.99 1.16 1.25
C ASN A 271 -3.84 1.90 0.56
N GLY A 272 -2.95 1.21 -0.15
CA GLY A 272 -1.83 1.84 -0.85
C GLY A 272 -2.17 2.84 -1.95
N LEU A 273 -1.29 3.83 -2.12
CA LEU A 273 -1.27 4.84 -3.17
C LEU A 273 0.07 4.84 -3.92
N ALA A 274 0.07 5.16 -5.20
CA ALA A 274 1.32 5.48 -5.90
C ALA A 274 1.13 6.34 -7.14
N HIS A 275 2.23 6.92 -7.62
CA HIS A 275 2.29 7.58 -8.92
C HIS A 275 2.21 6.53 -10.04
N GLY A 276 1.39 6.82 -11.05
CA GLY A 276 1.24 5.97 -12.23
C GLY A 276 2.22 6.31 -13.35
N ARG A 277 1.81 6.00 -14.58
CA ARG A 277 2.58 6.21 -15.82
C ARG A 277 2.82 7.68 -16.16
N THR A 278 1.96 8.55 -15.67
CA THR A 278 1.97 9.99 -15.96
C THR A 278 1.83 10.77 -14.66
N PRO A 279 2.25 12.05 -14.60
CA PRO A 279 2.14 12.87 -13.38
C PRO A 279 0.69 13.07 -12.88
N GLN A 280 -0.32 12.77 -13.69
CA GLN A 280 -1.74 12.85 -13.29
C GLN A 280 -2.32 11.49 -12.88
N GLU A 281 -1.66 10.39 -13.24
CA GLU A 281 -2.17 9.06 -12.95
C GLU A 281 -1.84 8.68 -11.50
N VAL A 282 -2.86 8.19 -10.80
CA VAL A 282 -2.77 7.72 -9.42
C VAL A 282 -3.18 6.26 -9.38
N LEU A 283 -2.38 5.45 -8.72
CA LEU A 283 -2.68 4.07 -8.39
C LEU A 283 -3.34 4.04 -7.02
N VAL A 284 -4.46 3.32 -6.89
CA VAL A 284 -5.14 3.13 -5.59
C VAL A 284 -5.41 1.64 -5.40
N ALA A 285 -4.85 1.04 -4.35
CA ALA A 285 -5.08 -0.35 -4.01
C ALA A 285 -6.29 -0.51 -3.09
N SER A 286 -7.25 -1.34 -3.50
CA SER A 286 -8.31 -1.86 -2.63
C SER A 286 -7.82 -3.19 -2.04
N CYS A 287 -7.19 -3.15 -0.86
CA CYS A 287 -6.29 -4.23 -0.43
C CYS A 287 -6.99 -5.57 -0.25
N SER A 288 -8.01 -5.59 0.61
CA SER A 288 -8.83 -6.78 0.87
C SER A 288 -9.74 -7.18 -0.31
N SER A 289 -9.83 -6.35 -1.35
CA SER A 289 -10.52 -6.69 -2.60
C SER A 289 -9.62 -7.32 -3.65
N GLY A 290 -8.29 -7.18 -3.52
CA GLY A 290 -7.34 -7.55 -4.56
C GLY A 290 -7.58 -6.78 -5.86
N VAL A 291 -7.88 -5.47 -5.78
CA VAL A 291 -8.17 -4.64 -6.96
C VAL A 291 -7.28 -3.41 -6.99
N LEU A 292 -6.54 -3.25 -8.09
CA LEU A 292 -5.82 -2.02 -8.39
C LEU A 292 -6.74 -1.10 -9.21
N HIS A 293 -6.97 0.11 -8.72
CA HIS A 293 -7.68 1.15 -9.46
C HIS A 293 -6.70 2.12 -10.11
N LEU A 294 -6.90 2.41 -11.39
CA LEU A 294 -6.21 3.48 -12.09
C LEU A 294 -7.09 4.73 -12.02
N GLY A 295 -6.58 5.78 -11.40
CA GLY A 295 -7.24 7.05 -11.21
C GLY A 295 -6.52 8.19 -11.93
N ILE A 296 -7.25 9.27 -12.17
CA ILE A 296 -6.68 10.54 -12.64
C ILE A 296 -6.90 11.57 -11.55
N ASN A 297 -5.82 12.12 -11.00
CA ASN A 297 -5.91 13.29 -10.14
C ASN A 297 -6.17 14.53 -11.00
N SER A 298 -7.18 15.31 -10.63
CA SER A 298 -7.49 16.54 -11.34
C SER A 298 -8.06 17.59 -10.39
N LYS A 299 -7.85 18.87 -10.73
CA LYS A 299 -8.63 19.96 -10.15
C LYS A 299 -9.93 20.06 -10.95
N ASN A 300 -11.08 20.14 -10.29
CA ASN A 300 -12.38 20.34 -10.94
C ASN A 300 -12.43 21.70 -11.65
N LYS A 301 -11.91 21.79 -12.88
CA LYS A 301 -11.97 23.00 -13.70
C LYS A 301 -13.37 23.12 -14.30
N GLY A 302 -14.22 23.96 -13.70
CA GLY A 302 -15.57 24.26 -14.20
C GLY A 302 -16.69 24.22 -13.16
N SER A 303 -16.40 23.81 -11.93
CA SER A 303 -17.28 23.94 -10.77
C SER A 303 -16.81 25.10 -9.89
N ALA A 304 -17.71 25.68 -9.08
CA ALA A 304 -17.31 26.54 -7.96
C ALA A 304 -16.45 25.78 -6.93
N ASP A 305 -16.48 24.44 -6.99
CA ASP A 305 -15.64 23.55 -6.21
C ASP A 305 -14.26 23.38 -6.86
N THR A 306 -13.25 24.04 -6.30
CA THR A 306 -11.86 24.01 -6.78
C THR A 306 -11.05 22.85 -6.20
N ARG A 307 -11.66 22.00 -5.37
CA ARG A 307 -10.98 20.91 -4.65
C ARG A 307 -10.43 19.86 -5.62
N ARG A 308 -9.29 19.26 -5.23
CA ARG A 308 -8.64 18.20 -6.02
C ARG A 308 -9.30 16.86 -5.69
N SER A 309 -9.55 16.06 -6.72
CA SER A 309 -10.18 14.74 -6.61
C SER A 309 -9.43 13.69 -7.42
N ILE A 310 -9.67 12.42 -7.11
CA ILE A 310 -9.21 11.29 -7.91
C ILE A 310 -10.42 10.67 -8.60
N ARG A 311 -10.41 10.64 -9.94
CA ARG A 311 -11.46 9.97 -10.72
C ARG A 311 -10.94 8.62 -11.21
N ILE A 312 -11.56 7.53 -10.76
CA ILE A 312 -11.23 6.18 -11.23
C ILE A 312 -11.63 6.06 -12.70
N ILE A 313 -10.70 5.56 -13.53
CA ILE A 313 -10.87 5.35 -14.97
C ILE A 313 -10.85 3.87 -15.36
N GLU A 314 -10.17 3.04 -14.58
CA GLU A 314 -10.04 1.60 -14.84
C GLU A 314 -9.79 0.85 -13.53
N SER A 315 -10.08 -0.44 -13.50
CA SER A 315 -9.87 -1.29 -12.32
C SER A 315 -9.45 -2.68 -12.76
N LEU A 316 -8.44 -3.23 -12.09
CA LEU A 316 -7.75 -4.46 -12.44
C LEU A 316 -7.83 -5.42 -11.25
N GLU A 317 -8.45 -6.58 -11.45
CA GLU A 317 -8.60 -7.59 -10.40
C GLU A 317 -7.39 -8.55 -10.38
N LEU A 318 -6.90 -8.88 -9.18
CA LEU A 318 -5.81 -9.82 -8.91
C LEU A 318 -6.24 -10.87 -7.89
N ASP A 319 -5.69 -12.07 -7.95
CA ASP A 319 -6.19 -13.21 -7.17
C ASP A 319 -5.65 -13.30 -5.73
N SER A 320 -5.00 -12.26 -5.21
CA SER A 320 -4.59 -12.16 -3.80
C SER A 320 -4.99 -10.81 -3.24
N THR A 321 -4.79 -10.58 -1.93
CA THR A 321 -4.70 -9.20 -1.46
C THR A 321 -3.55 -8.51 -2.21
N ILE A 322 -3.66 -7.20 -2.35
CA ILE A 322 -2.60 -6.34 -2.87
C ILE A 322 -2.50 -5.15 -1.95
N ASP A 323 -1.34 -4.57 -1.80
CA ASP A 323 -1.10 -3.53 -0.80
C ASP A 323 -0.50 -2.31 -1.53
N ASN A 324 0.51 -1.62 -1.01
CA ASN A 324 1.18 -0.49 -1.66
C ASN A 324 1.66 -0.81 -3.10
N PRO A 325 1.06 -0.15 -4.11
CA PRO A 325 1.39 -0.40 -5.51
C PRO A 325 2.67 0.34 -5.92
N SER A 326 3.33 -0.11 -6.99
CA SER A 326 4.34 0.70 -7.67
C SER A 326 4.24 0.61 -9.19
N TYR A 327 4.73 1.62 -9.89
CA TYR A 327 4.87 1.59 -11.34
C TYR A 327 6.35 1.44 -11.73
N PHE A 328 6.64 0.40 -12.49
CA PHE A 328 7.94 0.18 -13.10
C PHE A 328 7.93 0.71 -14.54
N ALA A 329 8.76 1.71 -14.82
CA ALA A 329 9.08 2.16 -16.18
C ALA A 329 10.38 1.47 -16.63
N ASP A 330 10.31 0.67 -17.69
CA ASP A 330 11.48 -0.03 -18.24
C ASP A 330 12.40 0.96 -18.98
N PRO A 331 13.59 1.28 -18.46
CA PRO A 331 14.51 2.22 -19.11
C PRO A 331 15.14 1.65 -20.38
N TYR A 332 15.00 0.35 -20.64
CA TYR A 332 15.50 -0.36 -21.82
C TYR A 332 14.39 -0.77 -22.79
N ALA A 333 13.18 -0.23 -22.59
CA ALA A 333 12.06 -0.40 -23.49
C ALA A 333 12.41 0.09 -24.90
N ASN A 334 11.91 -0.63 -25.90
CA ASN A 334 12.08 -0.32 -27.32
C ASN A 334 10.85 -0.80 -28.11
N SER A 335 10.89 -0.63 -29.44
CA SER A 335 9.76 -0.97 -30.31
C SER A 335 9.34 -2.44 -30.31
N THR A 336 10.19 -3.35 -29.80
CA THR A 336 9.93 -4.80 -29.80
C THR A 336 9.70 -5.39 -28.41
N PHE A 337 10.08 -4.67 -27.35
CA PHE A 337 9.95 -5.13 -25.97
C PHE A 337 9.85 -3.93 -25.03
N ASP A 338 8.81 -3.93 -24.19
CA ASP A 338 8.60 -2.97 -23.12
C ASP A 338 8.09 -3.75 -21.91
N ALA A 339 8.90 -3.80 -20.85
CA ALA A 339 8.55 -4.47 -19.62
C ALA A 339 7.80 -3.59 -18.60
N SER A 340 7.45 -2.36 -18.96
CA SER A 340 6.80 -1.42 -18.05
C SER A 340 5.45 -1.94 -17.56
N GLY A 341 5.15 -1.71 -16.28
CA GLY A 341 3.92 -2.21 -15.69
C GLY A 341 3.79 -1.93 -14.20
N PHE A 342 2.64 -2.28 -13.65
CA PHE A 342 2.37 -2.17 -12.22
C PHE A 342 2.92 -3.37 -11.47
N VAL A 343 3.50 -3.14 -10.30
CA VAL A 343 4.02 -4.17 -9.40
C VAL A 343 3.24 -4.10 -8.11
N LEU A 344 2.72 -5.24 -7.65
CA LEU A 344 1.74 -5.31 -6.57
C LEU A 344 2.10 -6.46 -5.62
N GLY A 345 2.58 -6.11 -4.42
CA GLY A 345 2.81 -7.05 -3.33
C GLY A 345 1.54 -7.33 -2.54
N GLY A 346 1.43 -8.52 -1.96
CA GLY A 346 0.33 -8.87 -1.07
C GLY A 346 0.47 -10.27 -0.47
N LEU A 347 -0.56 -10.73 0.23
CA LEU A 347 -0.52 -11.99 0.97
C LEU A 347 -1.04 -13.15 0.12
N SER A 348 -0.31 -14.27 0.12
CA SER A 348 -0.77 -15.51 -0.51
C SER A 348 -1.96 -16.11 0.26
N LYS A 349 -2.03 -15.92 1.59
CA LYS A 349 -3.11 -16.45 2.43
C LYS A 349 -3.48 -15.50 3.55
N ALA A 350 -4.05 -14.34 3.18
CA ALA A 350 -4.47 -13.30 4.12
C ALA A 350 -5.44 -13.81 5.22
N ALA A 351 -6.20 -14.88 4.95
CA ALA A 351 -7.08 -15.50 5.94
C ALA A 351 -6.37 -15.97 7.23
N ASN A 352 -5.06 -16.19 7.19
CA ASN A 352 -4.27 -16.55 8.38
C ASN A 352 -3.83 -15.33 9.20
N LEU A 353 -3.89 -14.12 8.62
CA LEU A 353 -3.25 -12.94 9.19
C LEU A 353 -3.75 -12.64 10.60
N LEU A 354 -5.06 -12.55 10.81
CA LEU A 354 -5.66 -12.26 12.12
C LEU A 354 -5.22 -13.23 13.23
N ARG A 355 -4.92 -14.49 12.88
CA ARG A 355 -4.38 -15.47 13.83
C ARG A 355 -2.88 -15.26 14.08
N ASN A 356 -2.15 -14.83 13.07
CA ASN A 356 -0.69 -14.74 13.04
C ASN A 356 -0.14 -13.38 13.50
N ILE A 357 -0.93 -12.29 13.48
CA ILE A 357 -0.46 -10.92 13.74
C ILE A 357 0.25 -10.74 15.09
N ARG A 358 -0.04 -11.59 16.10
CA ARG A 358 0.58 -11.52 17.43
C ARG A 358 1.73 -12.51 17.63
N ASP A 359 1.97 -13.38 16.66
CA ASP A 359 3.05 -14.37 16.71
C ASP A 359 4.24 -13.86 15.88
N PRO A 360 5.38 -13.50 16.49
CA PRO A 360 6.54 -13.00 15.76
C PRO A 360 7.21 -14.06 14.89
N ASP A 361 7.00 -15.35 15.17
CA ASP A 361 7.59 -16.47 14.44
C ASP A 361 6.64 -17.08 13.40
N ALA A 362 5.41 -16.57 13.30
CA ALA A 362 4.46 -17.02 12.29
C ALA A 362 4.95 -16.74 10.86
N LYS A 363 4.43 -17.53 9.92
CA LYS A 363 4.70 -17.39 8.49
C LYS A 363 3.45 -16.93 7.78
N ASP A 364 3.57 -15.79 7.10
CA ASP A 364 2.56 -15.21 6.25
C ASP A 364 3.15 -15.11 4.85
N GLY A 365 2.76 -16.03 3.98
CA GLY A 365 3.29 -16.12 2.63
C GLY A 365 2.90 -14.93 1.77
N VAL A 366 3.71 -14.66 0.74
CA VAL A 366 3.63 -13.47 -0.09
C VAL A 366 3.42 -13.81 -1.56
N MET A 367 2.80 -12.89 -2.29
CA MET A 367 2.71 -12.91 -3.75
C MET A 367 3.05 -11.52 -4.29
N VAL A 368 3.80 -11.46 -5.38
CA VAL A 368 4.07 -10.23 -6.11
C VAL A 368 3.61 -10.39 -7.55
N TRP A 369 2.64 -9.58 -7.94
CA TRP A 369 2.12 -9.55 -9.29
C TRP A 369 2.77 -8.46 -10.13
N LYS A 370 2.91 -8.74 -11.42
CA LYS A 370 3.22 -7.74 -12.45
C LYS A 370 2.04 -7.64 -13.41
N VAL A 371 1.60 -6.42 -13.68
CA VAL A 371 0.51 -6.13 -14.62
C VAL A 371 1.02 -5.24 -15.74
N THR A 372 1.05 -5.76 -16.96
CA THR A 372 1.60 -5.05 -18.14
C THR A 372 0.54 -4.82 -19.21
N PRO A 373 0.60 -3.71 -19.97
CA PRO A 373 -0.28 -3.53 -21.12
C PRO A 373 -0.07 -4.62 -22.19
N LEU A 374 -1.15 -5.15 -22.74
CA LEU A 374 -1.09 -6.02 -23.92
C LEU A 374 -0.83 -5.21 -25.18
N HIS A 375 0.16 -5.62 -25.97
CA HIS A 375 0.44 -5.05 -27.29
C HIS A 375 -0.80 -5.19 -28.19
N GLN A 376 -1.02 -4.25 -29.12
CA GLN A 376 -2.24 -4.21 -29.97
C GLN A 376 -2.55 -5.54 -30.69
N GLY A 377 -1.53 -6.32 -31.07
CA GLY A 377 -1.71 -7.64 -31.70
C GLY A 377 -2.03 -8.81 -30.75
N GLN A 378 -1.95 -8.61 -29.43
CA GLN A 378 -2.21 -9.62 -28.40
C GLN A 378 -3.50 -9.38 -27.62
N GLN A 379 -4.17 -8.25 -27.84
CA GLN A 379 -5.48 -8.00 -27.26
C GLN A 379 -6.45 -9.06 -27.77
N ARG A 380 -7.18 -9.72 -26.86
CA ARG A 380 -8.18 -10.74 -27.20
C ARG A 380 -9.55 -10.28 -26.74
N LYS A 381 -10.59 -10.54 -27.53
CA LYS A 381 -11.98 -10.32 -27.11
C LYS A 381 -12.27 -11.21 -25.89
N HIS A 382 -12.73 -10.63 -24.78
CA HIS A 382 -13.14 -11.43 -23.63
C HIS A 382 -14.33 -12.30 -24.04
N VAL A 383 -14.25 -13.61 -23.77
CA VAL A 383 -15.39 -14.52 -23.92
C VAL A 383 -16.04 -14.63 -22.54
N GLY A 384 -17.15 -13.92 -22.30
CA GLY A 384 -17.95 -14.11 -21.08
C GLY A 384 -18.47 -12.86 -20.34
N GLY A 385 -18.58 -11.70 -20.98
CA GLY A 385 -19.28 -10.54 -20.41
C GLY A 385 -20.08 -9.80 -21.47
N ASP A 386 -21.24 -9.26 -21.11
CA ASP A 386 -22.03 -8.41 -22.00
C ASP A 386 -21.28 -7.10 -22.25
N GLY A 387 -20.56 -7.04 -23.38
CA GLY A 387 -19.83 -5.86 -23.87
C GLY A 387 -18.58 -6.23 -24.69
N ASP A 388 -18.18 -5.34 -25.60
CA ASP A 388 -16.94 -5.43 -26.38
C ASP A 388 -15.69 -5.12 -25.52
N ASN A 389 -15.50 -5.84 -24.41
CA ASN A 389 -14.31 -5.70 -23.58
C ASN A 389 -13.18 -6.57 -24.16
N TRP A 390 -12.09 -5.93 -24.57
CA TRP A 390 -10.85 -6.62 -24.95
C TRP A 390 -9.95 -6.74 -23.73
N ALA A 391 -9.26 -7.87 -23.56
CA ALA A 391 -8.21 -7.97 -22.55
C ALA A 391 -7.09 -6.97 -22.93
N ARG A 392 -6.90 -5.95 -22.10
CA ARG A 392 -5.90 -4.87 -22.29
C ARG A 392 -4.64 -5.07 -21.46
N TRP A 393 -4.67 -6.01 -20.51
CA TRP A 393 -3.64 -6.22 -19.51
C TRP A 393 -3.26 -7.69 -19.43
N SER A 394 -1.98 -7.96 -19.23
CA SER A 394 -1.45 -9.26 -18.85
C SER A 394 -1.09 -9.21 -17.37
N THR A 395 -1.56 -10.19 -16.61
CA THR A 395 -1.18 -10.38 -15.21
C THR A 395 -0.24 -11.59 -15.12
N ARG A 396 0.87 -11.42 -14.41
CA ARG A 396 1.87 -12.48 -14.18
C ARG A 396 2.28 -12.49 -12.72
N LEU A 397 2.30 -13.66 -12.10
CA LEU A 397 2.95 -13.84 -10.81
C LEU A 397 4.46 -13.76 -11.03
N LEU A 398 5.09 -12.73 -10.45
CA LEU A 398 6.50 -12.44 -10.64
C LEU A 398 7.36 -13.12 -9.56
N PHE A 399 6.83 -13.19 -8.34
CA PHE A 399 7.50 -13.81 -7.19
C PHE A 399 6.46 -14.29 -6.17
N GLU A 400 6.78 -15.38 -5.47
CA GLU A 400 6.04 -15.85 -4.29
C GLU A 400 7.00 -16.45 -3.25
N ASP A 401 6.61 -16.35 -1.97
CA ASP A 401 7.29 -16.98 -0.84
C ASP A 401 6.29 -17.56 0.15
N ASP A 402 6.65 -18.68 0.78
CA ASP A 402 5.84 -19.33 1.80
C ASP A 402 5.86 -18.62 3.17
N GLY A 403 6.60 -17.52 3.29
CA GLY A 403 6.78 -16.77 4.53
C GLY A 403 8.11 -17.05 5.23
N SER A 404 8.97 -17.92 4.66
CA SER A 404 10.25 -18.29 5.25
C SER A 404 11.40 -17.34 4.94
N ARG A 405 11.38 -16.68 3.77
CA ARG A 405 12.41 -15.70 3.37
C ARG A 405 11.93 -14.27 3.58
N ILE A 406 10.64 -14.03 3.37
CA ILE A 406 9.99 -12.73 3.56
C ILE A 406 8.58 -12.99 4.11
N ARG A 407 8.20 -12.29 5.18
CA ARG A 407 6.93 -12.48 5.88
C ARG A 407 6.05 -11.27 5.66
N THR A 408 4.87 -11.45 5.10
CA THR A 408 4.01 -10.36 4.59
C THR A 408 4.67 -9.60 3.45
N ALA A 409 3.89 -9.21 2.45
CA ALA A 409 4.33 -8.27 1.45
C ALA A 409 3.31 -7.12 1.42
N SER A 410 3.79 -5.92 1.73
CA SER A 410 3.03 -4.68 1.64
C SER A 410 3.50 -3.79 0.49
N SER A 411 4.76 -3.87 0.08
CA SER A 411 5.23 -3.15 -1.10
C SER A 411 6.24 -3.97 -1.89
N ALA A 412 6.28 -3.72 -3.19
CA ALA A 412 7.21 -4.36 -4.10
C ALA A 412 7.62 -3.41 -5.24
N VAL A 413 8.92 -3.33 -5.51
CA VAL A 413 9.50 -2.36 -6.46
C VAL A 413 10.54 -3.04 -7.34
N LEU A 414 10.53 -2.71 -8.64
CA LEU A 414 11.52 -3.20 -9.60
C LEU A 414 12.56 -2.13 -9.91
N VAL A 415 13.83 -2.51 -9.91
CA VAL A 415 14.94 -1.71 -10.42
C VAL A 415 15.59 -2.47 -11.58
N ALA A 416 15.63 -1.85 -12.77
CA ALA A 416 16.14 -2.50 -13.96
C ALA A 416 17.62 -2.87 -13.82
N ILE A 417 18.00 -4.06 -14.30
CA ILE A 417 19.39 -4.45 -14.45
C ILE A 417 19.81 -4.09 -15.87
N ASP A 418 20.95 -3.40 -16.01
CA ASP A 418 21.51 -3.08 -17.32
C ASP A 418 21.79 -4.35 -18.12
N PRO A 419 21.12 -4.58 -19.26
CA PRO A 419 21.28 -5.80 -20.04
C PRO A 419 22.74 -6.03 -20.46
N SER A 420 23.51 -4.97 -20.70
CA SER A 420 24.93 -5.07 -21.07
C SER A 420 25.81 -5.65 -19.96
N LYS A 421 25.31 -5.67 -18.72
CA LYS A 421 25.98 -6.23 -17.54
C LYS A 421 25.43 -7.62 -17.17
N ASP A 422 24.50 -8.15 -17.96
CA ASP A 422 23.75 -9.36 -17.64
C ASP A 422 23.45 -10.24 -18.87
N ASP A 423 24.47 -10.46 -19.71
CA ASP A 423 24.38 -11.30 -20.91
C ASP A 423 23.21 -10.94 -21.84
N ASP A 424 22.91 -9.64 -21.97
CA ASP A 424 21.79 -9.05 -22.73
C ASP A 424 20.38 -9.47 -22.28
N ARG A 425 20.27 -10.15 -21.12
CA ARG A 425 18.98 -10.54 -20.55
C ARG A 425 18.19 -9.32 -20.09
N ARG A 426 16.86 -9.39 -20.26
CA ARG A 426 15.92 -8.39 -19.73
C ARG A 426 15.49 -8.80 -18.32
N ARG A 427 16.27 -8.38 -17.33
CA ARG A 427 16.01 -8.64 -15.91
C ARG A 427 15.88 -7.35 -15.11
N ALA A 428 15.26 -7.48 -13.95
CA ALA A 428 15.24 -6.45 -12.91
C ALA A 428 15.52 -7.10 -11.56
N ARG A 429 15.98 -6.28 -10.62
CA ARG A 429 16.01 -6.62 -9.21
C ARG A 429 14.69 -6.17 -8.58
N LEU A 430 13.90 -7.15 -8.14
CA LEU A 430 12.67 -7.00 -7.40
C LEU A 430 12.98 -6.89 -5.91
N PHE A 431 12.58 -5.79 -5.29
CA PHE A 431 12.60 -5.60 -3.85
C PHE A 431 11.21 -5.87 -3.29
N VAL A 432 11.12 -6.63 -2.20
CA VAL A 432 9.85 -6.95 -1.52
C VAL A 432 10.00 -6.64 -0.04
N THR A 433 9.07 -5.87 0.50
CA THR A 433 9.01 -5.48 1.92
C THR A 433 7.68 -5.84 2.56
N GLY A 434 7.60 -5.85 3.89
CA GLY A 434 6.41 -6.24 4.62
C GLY A 434 6.30 -5.59 6.00
N PHE A 435 5.06 -5.30 6.42
CA PHE A 435 4.73 -4.75 7.75
C PHE A 435 5.16 -5.63 8.94
N LEU A 436 5.31 -6.95 8.75
CA LEU A 436 5.86 -7.89 9.76
C LEU A 436 7.17 -8.56 9.32
N SER A 437 7.80 -8.05 8.26
CA SER A 437 9.07 -8.62 7.76
C SER A 437 10.27 -8.18 8.60
N LYS A 438 11.22 -9.10 8.81
CA LYS A 438 12.48 -8.78 9.53
C LYS A 438 13.44 -7.97 8.69
N ASN A 439 13.43 -8.17 7.37
CA ASN A 439 14.20 -7.44 6.38
C ASN A 439 13.46 -7.42 5.04
N ILE A 440 13.78 -6.44 4.22
CA ILE A 440 13.51 -6.42 2.77
C ILE A 440 14.34 -7.51 2.10
N VAL A 441 13.74 -8.20 1.14
CA VAL A 441 14.45 -9.13 0.24
C VAL A 441 14.58 -8.53 -1.14
N ALA A 442 15.68 -8.85 -1.82
CA ALA A 442 15.95 -8.47 -3.20
C ALA A 442 16.14 -9.72 -4.05
N VAL A 443 15.45 -9.81 -5.18
CA VAL A 443 15.45 -10.98 -6.07
C VAL A 443 15.61 -10.54 -7.51
N ASN A 444 16.52 -11.16 -8.26
CA ASN A 444 16.58 -10.92 -9.70
C ASN A 444 15.46 -11.71 -10.40
N VAL A 445 14.68 -11.05 -11.25
CA VAL A 445 13.53 -11.62 -11.96
C VAL A 445 13.60 -11.33 -13.45
N ASP A 446 13.12 -12.28 -14.27
CA ASP A 446 12.97 -12.11 -15.71
C ASP A 446 11.72 -11.28 -16.03
N LEU A 447 11.90 -10.22 -16.85
CA LEU A 447 10.88 -9.22 -17.14
C LEU A 447 9.89 -9.59 -18.25
#